data_AF-A0A836S2J9-F1
#
_entry.id   AF-A0A836S2J9-F1
#
_cell.length_a   1.000
_cell.length_b   1.000
_cell.length_c   1.000
_cell.angle_alpha   90.00
_cell.angle_beta   90.00
_cell.angle_gamma   90.00
#
_symmetry.space_group_name_H-M   'P 1'
#
loop_
_entity.id
_entity.type
_entity.pdbx_description
1 polymer ?
#
loop_
_entity_poly.entity_id
_entity_poly.type
_entity_poly.pdbx_seq_one_letter_code
_entity_poly.pdbx_strand_id
1 'polypeptide(L)'
;MPLEKTLSESCTDLDDPHVLKNACLYLMSHYAHHPSITIAHGVMQHLELLLLHPDTRLDPENRNICMSTLEKWREIAKRHLREKKTAPVSPRPNDTRH
;
A
#
# COMPACT_ATOMS: atom_id res chain seq x y z
N MET A 1 16.52 41.17 -4.93
CA MET A 1 15.69 40.06 -5.42
C MET A 1 15.60 39.01 -4.31
N PRO A 2 14.43 38.69 -3.74
CA PRO A 2 14.32 37.58 -2.80
C PRO A 2 13.72 36.35 -3.50
N LEU A 3 14.54 35.31 -3.68
CA LEU A 3 14.19 33.99 -4.21
C LEU A 3 13.87 33.01 -3.06
N GLU A 4 13.08 33.43 -2.07
CA GLU A 4 12.75 32.60 -0.89
C GLU A 4 11.24 32.46 -0.69
N LYS A 5 10.47 32.30 -1.78
CA LYS A 5 9.00 32.20 -1.71
C LYS A 5 8.36 31.08 -2.54
N THR A 6 9.10 30.05 -2.93
CA THR A 6 8.54 29.00 -3.83
C THR A 6 8.86 27.58 -3.38
N LEU A 7 8.77 27.27 -2.09
CA LEU A 7 8.81 25.88 -1.61
C LEU A 7 7.83 25.59 -0.44
N SER A 8 6.84 26.45 -0.19
CA SER A 8 5.89 26.28 0.92
C SER A 8 4.43 26.10 0.49
N GLU A 9 4.17 25.73 -0.77
CA GLU A 9 2.82 25.47 -1.29
C GLU A 9 2.57 24.00 -1.69
N SER A 10 3.55 23.10 -1.54
CA SER A 10 3.46 21.74 -2.07
C SER A 10 3.35 20.68 -0.98
N CYS A 11 2.37 20.77 -0.08
CA CYS A 11 2.00 19.61 0.77
C CYS A 11 0.63 19.73 1.46
N THR A 12 -0.32 20.48 0.91
CA THR A 12 -1.70 20.52 1.45
C THR A 12 -2.66 19.59 0.71
N ASP A 13 -2.30 19.13 -0.50
CA ASP A 13 -3.17 18.26 -1.31
C ASP A 13 -3.10 16.76 -0.94
N LEU A 14 -2.13 16.36 -0.11
CA LEU A 14 -2.01 14.96 0.34
C LEU A 14 -3.00 14.61 1.47
N ASP A 15 -3.62 15.63 2.08
CA ASP A 15 -4.69 15.45 3.07
C ASP A 15 -6.08 15.34 2.42
N ASP A 16 -6.20 15.46 1.09
CA ASP A 16 -7.48 15.26 0.41
C ASP A 16 -7.87 13.76 0.42
N PRO A 17 -9.01 13.38 1.03
CA PRO A 17 -9.46 11.99 1.07
C PRO A 17 -9.74 11.42 -0.33
N HIS A 18 -10.05 12.25 -1.32
CA HIS A 18 -10.21 11.82 -2.71
C HIS A 18 -8.89 11.39 -3.34
N VAL A 19 -7.81 12.13 -3.06
CA VAL A 19 -6.46 11.76 -3.54
C VAL A 19 -6.04 10.43 -2.92
N LEU A 20 -6.23 10.25 -1.61
CA LEU A 20 -5.93 8.99 -0.92
C LEU A 20 -6.78 7.81 -1.46
N LYS A 21 -8.08 8.02 -1.70
CA LYS A 21 -8.96 7.00 -2.30
C LYS A 21 -8.50 6.62 -3.71
N ASN A 22 -8.16 7.58 -4.55
CA ASN A 22 -7.71 7.35 -5.91
C ASN A 22 -6.36 6.63 -5.95
N ALA A 23 -5.40 7.03 -5.11
CA ALA A 23 -4.13 6.33 -4.95
C ALA A 23 -4.34 4.88 -4.49
N CYS A 24 -5.22 4.66 -3.52
CA CYS A 24 -5.57 3.34 -3.03
C CYS A 24 -6.19 2.47 -4.16
N LEU A 25 -7.16 2.99 -4.90
CA LEU A 25 -7.77 2.30 -6.05
C LEU A 25 -6.73 1.94 -7.12
N TYR A 26 -5.86 2.89 -7.48
CA TYR A 26 -4.78 2.65 -8.44
C TYR A 26 -3.87 1.51 -7.99
N LEU A 27 -3.44 1.51 -6.72
CA LEU A 27 -2.58 0.45 -6.17
C LEU A 27 -3.28 -0.91 -6.17
N MET A 28 -4.58 -0.96 -5.83
CA MET A 28 -5.37 -2.20 -5.88
C MET A 28 -5.50 -2.73 -7.31
N SER A 29 -5.76 -1.86 -8.30
CA SER A 29 -5.81 -2.22 -9.71
C SER A 29 -4.44 -2.65 -10.25
N HIS A 30 -3.36 -1.98 -9.84
CA HIS A 30 -2.01 -2.33 -10.24
C HIS A 30 -1.58 -3.69 -9.66
N TYR A 31 -1.94 -3.97 -8.40
CA TYR A 31 -1.71 -5.27 -7.77
C TYR A 31 -2.35 -6.43 -8.53
N ALA A 32 -3.55 -6.23 -9.10
CA ALA A 32 -4.24 -7.28 -9.86
C ALA A 32 -3.44 -7.76 -11.08
N HIS A 33 -2.61 -6.89 -11.65
CA HIS A 33 -1.75 -7.19 -12.79
C HIS A 33 -0.34 -7.62 -12.36
N HIS A 34 0.16 -7.03 -11.27
CA HIS A 34 1.52 -7.25 -10.78
C HIS A 34 1.51 -7.52 -9.26
N PRO A 35 1.17 -8.75 -8.82
CA PRO A 35 1.11 -9.07 -7.41
C PRO A 35 2.48 -8.89 -6.74
N SER A 36 2.58 -7.95 -5.81
CA SER A 36 3.80 -7.77 -5.02
C SER A 36 3.48 -7.37 -3.58
N ILE A 37 4.34 -7.81 -2.67
CA ILE A 37 4.23 -7.44 -1.25
C ILE A 37 4.38 -5.93 -1.04
N THR A 38 5.19 -5.26 -1.86
CA THR A 38 5.37 -3.79 -1.80
C THR A 38 4.08 -3.07 -2.12
N ILE A 39 3.36 -3.47 -3.16
CA ILE A 39 2.07 -2.88 -3.51
C ILE A 39 1.03 -3.20 -2.42
N ALA A 40 1.00 -4.43 -1.91
CA ALA A 40 0.09 -4.81 -0.83
C ALA A 40 0.29 -3.94 0.43
N HIS A 41 1.54 -3.69 0.82
CA HIS A 41 1.86 -2.76 1.91
C HIS A 41 1.45 -1.32 1.58
N GLY A 42 1.67 -0.85 0.34
CA GLY A 42 1.24 0.47 -0.10
C GLY A 42 -0.28 0.65 0.05
N VAL A 43 -1.08 -0.33 -0.36
CA VAL A 43 -2.55 -0.31 -0.18
C VAL A 43 -2.90 -0.21 1.30
N MET A 44 -2.27 -1.02 2.16
CA MET A 44 -2.52 -0.99 3.61
C MET A 44 -2.23 0.39 4.21
N GLN A 45 -1.10 1.00 3.87
CA GLN A 45 -0.71 2.32 4.37
C GLN A 45 -1.74 3.39 3.98
N HIS A 46 -2.23 3.37 2.74
CA HIS A 46 -3.25 4.34 2.29
C HIS A 46 -4.61 4.11 2.98
N LEU A 47 -4.99 2.86 3.24
CA LEU A 47 -6.20 2.55 4.01
C LEU A 47 -6.09 3.01 5.47
N GLU A 48 -4.92 2.85 6.09
CA GLU A 48 -4.65 3.34 7.45
C GLU A 48 -4.71 4.87 7.51
N LEU A 49 -4.16 5.57 6.51
CA LEU A 49 -4.31 7.03 6.37
C LEU A 49 -5.77 7.45 6.19
N LEU A 50 -6.53 6.77 5.34
CA LEU A 50 -7.95 7.04 5.14
C LEU A 50 -8.74 6.90 6.44
N LEU A 51 -8.44 5.91 7.28
CA LEU A 51 -9.09 5.71 8.57
C LEU A 51 -8.78 6.79 9.61
N LEU A 52 -7.64 7.48 9.46
CA LEU A 52 -7.26 8.63 10.30
C LEU A 52 -7.93 9.92 9.83
N HIS A 53 -8.38 9.99 8.58
CA HIS A 53 -9.00 11.18 8.00
C HIS A 53 -10.36 11.49 8.67
N PRO A 54 -10.66 12.77 9.01
CA PRO A 54 -11.90 13.16 9.68
C PRO A 54 -13.15 12.72 8.91
N ASP A 55 -13.19 12.88 7.59
CA ASP A 55 -14.38 12.50 6.78
C ASP A 55 -14.70 11.01 6.87
N THR A 56 -13.68 10.16 6.80
CA THR A 56 -13.85 8.72 6.95
C THR A 56 -14.18 8.35 8.40
N ARG A 57 -13.64 9.07 9.38
CA ARG A 57 -13.90 8.83 10.80
C ARG A 57 -15.32 9.20 11.20
N LEU A 58 -15.87 10.27 10.62
CA LEU A 58 -17.22 10.77 10.89
C LEU A 58 -18.30 9.98 10.15
N ASP A 59 -17.94 9.29 9.07
CA ASP A 59 -18.83 8.39 8.33
C ASP A 59 -18.61 6.91 8.72
N PRO A 60 -19.51 6.31 9.52
CA PRO A 60 -19.35 4.93 9.99
C PRO A 60 -19.40 3.89 8.87
N GLU A 61 -20.10 4.15 7.76
CA GLU A 61 -20.18 3.22 6.64
C GLU A 61 -18.84 3.19 5.90
N ASN A 62 -18.33 4.38 5.52
CA ASN A 62 -17.02 4.51 4.88
C ASN A 62 -15.90 3.95 5.77
N ARG A 63 -15.97 4.17 7.08
CA ARG A 63 -15.02 3.59 8.05
C ARG A 63 -15.05 2.06 8.04
N ASN A 64 -16.24 1.46 8.07
CA ASN A 64 -16.39 0.00 8.07
C ASN A 64 -15.86 -0.62 6.77
N ILE A 65 -16.11 0.03 5.62
CA ILE A 65 -15.57 -0.38 4.33
C ILE A 65 -14.03 -0.34 4.35
N CYS A 66 -13.43 0.75 4.83
CA CYS A 66 -11.98 0.88 4.93
C CYS A 66 -11.37 -0.17 5.87
N MET A 67 -11.98 -0.40 7.03
CA MET A 67 -11.55 -1.42 7.99
C MET A 67 -11.60 -2.84 7.40
N SER A 68 -12.73 -3.23 6.81
CA SER A 68 -12.89 -4.56 6.19
C SER A 68 -11.91 -4.76 5.02
N THR A 69 -11.67 -3.69 4.25
CA THR A 69 -10.70 -3.72 3.15
C THR A 69 -9.28 -3.90 3.69
N LEU A 70 -8.90 -3.17 4.75
CA LEU A 70 -7.59 -3.28 5.40
C LEU A 70 -7.34 -4.70 5.93
N GLU A 71 -8.34 -5.34 6.54
CA GLU A 71 -8.23 -6.73 7.00
C GLU A 71 -7.95 -7.71 5.86
N LYS A 72 -8.64 -7.57 4.73
CA LYS A 72 -8.40 -8.40 3.54
C LYS A 72 -6.97 -8.23 3.02
N TRP A 73 -6.48 -6.99 2.98
CA TRP A 73 -5.11 -6.70 2.53
C TRP A 73 -4.03 -7.22 3.49
N ARG A 74 -4.30 -7.24 4.80
CA ARG A 74 -3.42 -7.91 5.78
C ARG A 74 -3.29 -9.40 5.49
N GLU A 75 -4.36 -10.09 5.12
CA GLU A 75 -4.31 -11.50 4.75
C GLU A 75 -3.56 -11.74 3.43
N ILE A 76 -3.70 -10.84 2.47
CA ILE A 76 -2.92 -10.85 1.23
C ILE A 76 -1.43 -10.70 1.53
N ALA A 77 -1.04 -9.72 2.34
CA ALA A 77 0.36 -9.50 2.73
C ALA A 77 0.95 -10.72 3.48
N LYS A 78 0.18 -11.33 4.40
CA LYS A 78 0.57 -12.58 5.07
C LYS A 78 0.80 -13.73 4.08
N ARG A 79 -0.01 -13.82 3.01
CA ARG A 79 0.15 -14.85 1.98
C ARG A 79 1.48 -14.70 1.24
N HIS A 80 1.85 -13.49 0.84
CA HIS A 80 3.16 -13.21 0.22
C HIS A 80 4.34 -13.67 1.09
N LEU A 81 4.25 -13.45 2.41
CA LEU A 81 5.28 -13.90 3.34
C LEU A 81 5.37 -15.42 3.44
N ARG A 82 4.25 -16.14 3.35
CA ARG A 82 4.22 -17.60 3.33
C ARG A 82 4.83 -18.14 2.04
N GLU A 83 4.44 -17.59 0.89
CA GLU A 83 4.93 -18.02 -0.43
C GLU A 83 6.44 -17.83 -0.59
N LYS A 84 7.00 -16.73 -0.04
CA LYS A 84 8.46 -16.54 0.00
C LYS A 84 9.19 -17.55 0.88
N LYS A 85 8.58 -18.01 1.97
CA LYS A 85 9.17 -19.02 2.88
C LYS A 85 9.13 -20.43 2.29
N THR A 86 8.18 -20.72 1.40
CA THR A 86 8.00 -22.02 0.75
C THR A 86 8.69 -22.15 -0.60
N ALA A 87 9.27 -21.06 -1.13
CA ALA A 87 10.06 -21.14 -2.35
C ALA A 87 11.28 -22.06 -2.09
N PRO A 88 11.43 -23.19 -2.82
CA PRO A 88 12.56 -24.08 -2.63
C PRO A 88 13.84 -23.30 -2.92
N VAL A 89 14.79 -23.34 -1.98
CA VAL A 89 16.17 -22.91 -2.23
C VAL A 89 16.67 -23.78 -3.37
N SER A 90 16.68 -23.23 -4.58
CA SER A 90 17.19 -23.92 -5.76
C SER A 90 18.63 -24.34 -5.44
N PRO A 91 18.98 -25.64 -5.48
CA PRO A 91 20.34 -26.07 -5.23
C PRO A 91 21.22 -25.42 -6.30
N ARG A 92 22.20 -24.62 -5.85
CA ARG A 92 23.20 -24.05 -6.76
C ARG A 92 23.88 -25.21 -7.50
N PRO A 93 23.87 -25.24 -8.85
CA PRO A 93 24.68 -26.20 -9.57
C PRO A 93 26.11 -25.65 -9.56
N ASN A 94 26.97 -26.19 -8.70
CA ASN A 94 28.40 -26.41 -9.00
C ASN A 94 29.16 -26.83 -7.73
N ASP A 95 29.61 -28.08 -7.74
CA ASP A 95 31.00 -28.44 -7.45
C ASP A 95 31.25 -29.82 -8.07
N THR A 96 31.26 -29.90 -9.40
CA THR A 96 31.94 -31.00 -10.09
C THR A 96 33.43 -30.68 -10.05
N ARG A 97 34.11 -31.10 -8.98
CA ARG A 97 35.57 -31.16 -8.99
C ARG A 97 36.00 -32.47 -9.64
N HIS A 98 36.76 -32.29 -10.72
CA HIS A 98 37.52 -33.31 -11.46
C HIS A 98 38.43 -34.14 -10.56
#